data_AF-A0A937NZ86-F1
#
_entry.id   AF-A0A937NZ86-F1
#
_cell.length_a   1.000
_cell.length_b   1.000
_cell.length_c   1.000
_cell.angle_alpha   90.00
_cell.angle_beta   90.00
_cell.angle_gamma   90.00
#
_symmetry.space_group_name_H-M   'P 1'
#
loop_
_entity.id
_entity.type
_entity.pdbx_description
1 polymer ?
#
loop_
_entity_poly.entity_id
_entity_poly.type
_entity_poly.pdbx_seq_one_letter_code
_entity_poly.pdbx_strand_id
1 'polypeptide(L)'
;MILIYTNKVTNRIKYIFNLIFRELLNVDIELTSNKEDFIAFEGIKFSYAKQPLDNELFFAAGNLLFERGITNIELSFIEFEGMPAFFPVYMKESVMPFDPFAASFYLISRYEEYLPYRKDEYGRFHAKESIAYKKGFLQKPLVNIWALKIGEIIKERYPSISFPGKKYKFVPTIDIDAAWAYRQKGLFRIIGGYFNSLSGFNFAEIVERTKVLAGLQKDPFDTFGFQLEIHKKYNLKPIYFILFADYGFNDKNIPVQSRKFQTLIKSLADYAEVGIHPSYGSNSYPKKLKTEVERLSKVLNSEITKSRQHFLKVLLPTSYRNLINLDITDDYTMGFAAQPGFRAGICNSFNFYDLDLDTETKLRVHPFILMEGTLKDYLGVNADEALQYIKPLINEVKAANGTFISLWHNESLSNAKRWVGWHKVYEDMIKEALP
;
A
#
# COMPACT_ATOMS: atom_id res chain seq x y z
N MET A 1 21.45 9.20 -19.28
CA MET A 1 20.22 9.98 -19.53
C MET A 1 19.58 9.47 -20.82
N ILE A 2 18.25 9.34 -20.86
CA ILE A 2 17.48 9.00 -22.07
C ILE A 2 16.70 10.23 -22.53
N LEU A 3 16.81 10.62 -23.80
CA LEU A 3 15.97 11.66 -24.38
C LEU A 3 14.68 11.07 -24.95
N ILE A 4 13.55 11.62 -24.55
CA ILE A 4 12.23 11.08 -24.89
C ILE A 4 11.41 12.14 -25.60
N TYR A 5 11.08 11.90 -26.87
CA TYR A 5 10.19 12.78 -27.60
C TYR A 5 8.72 12.46 -27.33
N THR A 6 7.90 13.49 -27.14
CA THR A 6 6.45 13.38 -27.22
C THR A 6 5.87 14.67 -27.79
N ASN A 7 4.77 14.59 -28.55
CA ASN A 7 4.15 15.76 -29.19
C ASN A 7 3.80 16.88 -28.21
N LYS A 8 3.50 16.54 -26.95
CA LYS A 8 3.17 17.50 -25.90
C LYS A 8 3.54 16.91 -24.55
N VAL A 9 4.36 17.63 -23.78
CA VAL A 9 4.69 17.23 -22.41
C VAL A 9 3.55 17.65 -21.47
N THR A 10 2.82 16.68 -20.92
CA THR A 10 1.76 16.88 -19.92
C THR A 10 2.20 16.50 -18.50
N ASN A 11 1.40 16.84 -17.49
CA ASN A 11 1.66 16.44 -16.11
C ASN A 11 1.61 14.91 -15.95
N ARG A 12 0.66 14.24 -16.62
CA ARG A 12 0.53 12.77 -16.61
C ARG A 12 1.76 12.09 -17.20
N ILE A 13 2.28 12.60 -18.33
CA ILE A 13 3.52 12.10 -18.95
C ILE A 13 4.70 12.30 -18.00
N LYS A 14 4.92 13.52 -17.50
CA LYS A 14 6.01 13.80 -16.55
C LYS A 14 5.97 12.83 -15.37
N TYR A 15 4.80 12.66 -14.77
CA TYR A 15 4.59 11.80 -13.62
C TYR A 15 4.92 10.33 -13.92
N ILE A 16 4.29 9.73 -14.93
CA ILE A 16 4.45 8.28 -15.16
C ILE A 16 5.84 7.93 -15.68
N PHE A 17 6.45 8.81 -16.49
CA PHE A 17 7.82 8.63 -16.95
C PHE A 17 8.83 8.80 -15.81
N ASN A 18 8.62 9.75 -14.89
CA ASN A 18 9.44 9.85 -13.68
C ASN A 18 9.34 8.57 -12.83
N LEU A 19 8.12 8.05 -12.61
CA LEU A 19 7.93 6.81 -11.86
C LEU A 19 8.66 5.63 -12.53
N ILE A 20 8.41 5.37 -13.81
CA ILE A 20 9.00 4.22 -14.50
C ILE A 20 10.52 4.35 -14.62
N PHE A 21 11.03 5.48 -15.11
CA PHE A 21 12.44 5.58 -15.43
C PHE A 21 13.29 5.97 -14.23
N ARG A 22 12.93 7.05 -13.52
CA ARG A 22 13.76 7.54 -12.41
C ARG A 22 13.57 6.71 -11.15
N GLU A 23 12.36 6.25 -10.86
CA GLU A 23 12.12 5.54 -9.61
C GLU A 23 12.20 4.01 -9.70
N LEU A 24 11.72 3.38 -10.78
CA LEU A 24 11.74 1.92 -10.91
C LEU A 24 13.01 1.42 -11.58
N LEU A 25 13.37 2.00 -12.73
CA LEU A 25 14.56 1.62 -13.50
C LEU A 25 15.85 2.32 -13.04
N ASN A 26 15.71 3.40 -12.25
CA ASN A 26 16.81 4.20 -11.72
C ASN A 26 17.73 4.76 -12.82
N VAL A 27 17.12 5.41 -13.82
CA VAL A 27 17.80 6.10 -14.92
C VAL A 27 17.23 7.51 -15.11
N ASP A 28 18.10 8.47 -15.39
CA ASP A 28 17.68 9.83 -15.72
C ASP A 28 17.10 9.93 -17.12
N ILE A 29 16.09 10.80 -17.24
CA ILE A 29 15.38 11.07 -18.48
C ILE A 29 15.21 12.58 -18.69
N GLU A 30 15.10 12.94 -19.95
CA GLU A 30 14.70 14.27 -20.42
C GLU A 30 13.55 14.14 -21.40
N LEU A 31 12.51 14.97 -21.24
CA LEU A 31 11.33 14.99 -22.11
C LEU A 31 11.43 16.19 -23.03
N THR A 32 11.26 15.98 -24.34
CA THR A 32 11.22 17.05 -25.34
C THR A 32 9.99 16.95 -26.22
N SER A 33 9.46 18.10 -26.64
CA SER A 33 8.47 18.21 -27.71
C SER A 33 9.03 18.89 -28.97
N ASN A 34 10.33 19.19 -28.97
CA ASN A 34 11.04 19.71 -30.13
C ASN A 34 11.51 18.52 -30.98
N LYS A 35 11.02 18.44 -32.22
CA LYS A 35 11.35 17.34 -33.13
C LYS A 35 12.76 17.47 -33.66
N GLU A 36 13.19 18.68 -33.99
CA GLU A 36 14.52 18.97 -34.52
C GLU A 36 15.59 18.58 -33.51
N ASP A 37 15.42 18.95 -32.23
CA ASP A 37 16.35 18.58 -31.15
C ASP A 37 16.42 17.06 -30.96
N PHE A 38 15.26 16.38 -31.01
CA PHE A 38 15.21 14.93 -30.88
C PHE A 38 15.90 14.21 -32.04
N ILE A 39 15.68 14.65 -33.28
CA ILE A 39 16.31 14.08 -34.47
C ILE A 39 17.83 14.27 -34.40
N ALA A 40 18.29 15.46 -34.03
CA ALA A 40 19.72 15.80 -33.92
C ALA A 40 20.45 15.10 -32.76
N PHE A 41 19.74 14.59 -31.75
CA PHE A 41 20.36 13.95 -30.59
C PHE A 41 20.97 12.58 -30.92
N GLU A 42 22.27 12.39 -30.68
CA GLU A 42 23.01 11.15 -30.99
C GLU A 42 23.06 10.14 -29.82
N GLY A 43 22.49 10.47 -28.66
CA GLY A 43 22.46 9.60 -27.49
C GLY A 43 21.29 8.60 -27.47
N ILE A 44 21.08 7.99 -26.29
CA ILE A 44 19.98 7.06 -26.07
C ILE A 44 18.65 7.82 -26.16
N LYS A 45 17.83 7.47 -27.14
CA LYS A 45 16.54 8.14 -27.37
C LYS A 45 15.44 7.19 -27.82
N PHE A 46 14.20 7.56 -27.52
CA PHE A 46 12.99 6.89 -28.02
C PHE A 46 11.84 7.90 -28.11
N SER A 47 10.82 7.59 -28.89
CA SER A 47 9.64 8.44 -29.04
C SER A 47 8.40 7.80 -28.41
N TYR A 48 7.56 8.64 -27.79
CA TYR A 48 6.22 8.31 -27.31
C TYR A 48 5.21 9.25 -28.00
N ALA A 49 4.63 8.77 -29.10
CA ALA A 49 3.88 9.59 -30.04
C ALA A 49 2.82 8.76 -30.80
N LYS A 50 2.01 9.42 -31.65
CA LYS A 50 1.05 8.72 -32.52
C LYS A 50 1.70 7.99 -33.69
N GLN A 51 2.86 8.46 -34.14
CA GLN A 51 3.63 7.92 -35.26
C GLN A 51 5.12 8.03 -34.94
N PRO A 52 5.97 7.14 -35.48
CA PRO A 52 7.42 7.25 -35.35
C PRO A 52 7.91 8.51 -36.09
N LEU A 53 9.07 9.02 -35.68
CA LEU A 53 9.74 10.14 -36.35
C LEU A 53 10.77 9.66 -37.38
N ASP A 54 11.44 8.56 -37.11
CA ASP A 54 12.45 7.89 -37.94
C ASP A 54 12.57 6.41 -37.51
N ASN A 55 13.79 5.86 -37.41
CA ASN A 55 14.10 4.49 -37.01
C ASN A 55 14.49 4.36 -35.51
N GLU A 56 13.92 5.22 -34.65
CA GLU A 56 14.09 5.13 -33.19
C GLU A 56 13.27 3.98 -32.58
N LEU A 57 13.50 3.69 -31.29
CA LEU A 57 12.51 2.94 -30.52
C LEU A 57 11.23 3.79 -30.41
N PHE A 58 10.12 3.25 -30.89
CA PHE A 58 8.84 3.95 -30.93
C PHE A 58 7.82 3.24 -30.05
N PHE A 59 7.31 3.95 -29.04
CA PHE A 59 6.14 3.52 -28.26
C PHE A 59 4.92 4.30 -28.75
N ALA A 60 3.96 3.59 -29.34
CA ALA A 60 2.73 4.25 -29.78
C ALA A 60 1.91 4.73 -28.57
N ALA A 61 1.42 5.96 -28.67
CA ALA A 61 0.75 6.65 -27.58
C ALA A 61 -0.77 6.58 -27.70
N GLY A 62 -1.44 6.17 -26.62
CA GLY A 62 -2.87 6.33 -26.38
C GLY A 62 -3.25 7.79 -26.12
N ASN A 63 -4.53 8.07 -25.84
CA ASN A 63 -4.99 9.44 -25.58
C ASN A 63 -4.89 9.84 -24.10
N LEU A 64 -5.00 8.87 -23.18
CA LEU A 64 -5.14 9.11 -21.73
C LEU A 64 -4.11 10.08 -21.14
N LEU A 65 -2.85 9.98 -21.56
CA LEU A 65 -1.78 10.84 -21.02
C LEU A 65 -1.81 12.27 -21.57
N PHE A 66 -2.55 12.54 -22.65
CA PHE A 66 -2.72 13.88 -23.23
C PHE A 66 -4.03 14.56 -22.81
N GLU A 67 -4.97 13.80 -22.26
CA GLU A 67 -6.27 14.26 -21.80
C GLU A 67 -6.20 15.03 -20.48
N ARG A 68 -7.24 15.83 -20.23
CA ARG A 68 -7.50 16.49 -18.95
C ARG A 68 -8.83 16.02 -18.39
N GLY A 69 -8.96 16.05 -17.07
CA GLY A 69 -10.16 15.62 -16.38
C GLY A 69 -10.30 14.09 -16.33
N ILE A 70 -11.45 13.65 -15.84
CA ILE A 70 -11.77 12.25 -15.60
C ILE A 70 -13.03 11.92 -16.39
N THR A 71 -12.94 10.94 -17.27
CA THR A 71 -14.03 10.45 -18.11
C THR A 71 -14.09 8.94 -18.01
N ASN A 72 -15.25 8.35 -18.26
CA ASN A 72 -15.34 6.90 -18.31
C ASN A 72 -14.56 6.39 -19.53
N ILE A 73 -13.65 5.44 -19.31
CA ILE A 73 -12.84 4.83 -20.37
C ILE A 73 -13.26 3.38 -20.54
N GLU A 74 -13.72 3.03 -21.73
CA GLU A 74 -13.95 1.64 -22.09
C GLU A 74 -12.62 0.95 -22.38
N LEU A 75 -12.18 0.08 -21.48
CA LEU A 75 -10.90 -0.60 -21.59
C LEU A 75 -11.03 -1.86 -22.44
N SER A 76 -10.31 -1.88 -23.56
CA SER A 76 -10.01 -3.10 -24.32
C SER A 76 -8.75 -3.77 -23.77
N PHE A 77 -8.75 -5.11 -23.75
CA PHE A 77 -7.65 -5.92 -23.23
C PHE A 77 -7.06 -6.78 -24.34
N ILE A 78 -5.75 -6.99 -24.26
CA ILE A 78 -4.98 -7.93 -25.07
C ILE A 78 -4.16 -8.83 -24.15
N GLU A 79 -3.64 -9.93 -24.68
CA GLU A 79 -2.63 -10.73 -24.00
C GLU A 79 -1.24 -10.27 -24.43
N PHE A 80 -0.35 -10.06 -23.47
CA PHE A 80 1.05 -9.75 -23.69
C PHE A 80 1.91 -10.59 -22.74
N GLU A 81 2.73 -11.48 -23.31
CA GLU A 81 3.62 -12.38 -22.57
C GLU A 81 2.89 -13.20 -21.47
N GLY A 82 1.70 -13.71 -21.81
CA GLY A 82 0.88 -14.51 -20.88
C GLY A 82 0.18 -13.71 -19.79
N MET A 83 0.19 -12.37 -19.87
CA MET A 83 -0.50 -11.48 -18.92
C MET A 83 -1.47 -10.54 -19.62
N PRO A 84 -2.56 -10.11 -18.95
CA PRO A 84 -3.43 -9.06 -19.47
C PRO A 84 -2.68 -7.73 -19.60
N ALA A 85 -2.84 -7.10 -20.76
CA ALA A 85 -2.47 -5.70 -21.00
C ALA A 85 -3.67 -4.94 -21.57
N PHE A 86 -3.66 -3.62 -21.45
CA PHE A 86 -4.77 -2.77 -21.91
C PHE A 86 -4.25 -1.44 -22.45
N PHE A 87 -5.14 -0.70 -23.12
CA PHE A 87 -4.78 0.37 -24.09
C PHE A 87 -4.04 -0.18 -25.31
N PRO A 88 -4.66 -1.10 -26.09
CA PRO A 88 -4.03 -1.61 -27.30
C PRO A 88 -3.68 -0.49 -28.27
N VAL A 89 -2.58 -0.66 -28.98
CA VAL A 89 -2.14 0.22 -30.07
C VAL A 89 -1.97 -0.61 -31.32
N TYR A 90 -2.35 -0.04 -32.46
CA TYR A 90 -2.44 -0.78 -33.73
C TYR A 90 -1.32 -0.40 -34.72
N MET A 91 -0.36 0.42 -34.29
CA MET A 91 0.80 0.80 -35.09
C MET A 91 1.81 -0.35 -35.09
N LYS A 92 2.15 -0.86 -36.27
CA LYS A 92 3.04 -2.02 -36.44
C LYS A 92 4.48 -1.74 -35.99
N GLU A 93 4.90 -0.49 -36.11
CA GLU A 93 6.23 0.01 -35.75
C GLU A 93 6.38 0.18 -34.23
N SER A 94 5.29 0.13 -33.47
CA SER A 94 5.34 0.23 -32.01
C SER A 94 6.06 -0.97 -31.42
N VAL A 95 7.01 -0.71 -30.52
CA VAL A 95 7.80 -1.76 -29.86
C VAL A 95 6.98 -2.61 -28.88
N MET A 96 5.79 -2.14 -28.50
CA MET A 96 4.81 -2.89 -27.70
C MET A 96 3.41 -2.78 -28.33
N PRO A 97 2.57 -3.84 -28.23
CA PRO A 97 1.24 -3.87 -28.83
C PRO A 97 0.16 -3.12 -28.01
N PHE A 98 0.56 -2.45 -26.93
CA PHE A 98 -0.27 -1.56 -26.13
C PHE A 98 0.56 -0.36 -25.66
N ASP A 99 -0.10 0.63 -25.08
CA ASP A 99 0.55 1.76 -24.43
C ASP A 99 0.86 1.44 -22.96
N PRO A 100 2.11 1.06 -22.62
CA PRO A 100 2.46 0.68 -21.26
C PRO A 100 2.46 1.88 -20.30
N PHE A 101 2.64 3.10 -20.81
CA PHE A 101 2.67 4.31 -20.00
C PHE A 101 1.24 4.73 -19.62
N ALA A 102 0.30 4.69 -20.54
CA ALA A 102 -1.12 4.93 -20.24
C ALA A 102 -1.69 3.84 -19.31
N ALA A 103 -1.39 2.57 -19.58
CA ALA A 103 -1.83 1.46 -18.72
C ALA A 103 -1.28 1.60 -17.30
N SER A 104 0.01 1.92 -17.15
CA SER A 104 0.63 2.14 -15.85
C SER A 104 0.03 3.34 -15.13
N PHE A 105 -0.15 4.47 -15.82
CA PHE A 105 -0.78 5.66 -15.25
C PHE A 105 -2.18 5.35 -14.71
N TYR A 106 -3.01 4.64 -15.48
CA TYR A 106 -4.37 4.27 -15.06
C TYR A 106 -4.39 3.48 -13.75
N LEU A 107 -3.48 2.51 -13.60
CA LEU A 107 -3.36 1.69 -12.38
C LEU A 107 -2.87 2.53 -11.20
N ILE A 108 -1.82 3.32 -11.41
CA ILE A 108 -1.13 4.08 -10.36
C ILE A 108 -1.98 5.24 -9.84
N SER A 109 -2.64 5.97 -10.74
CA SER A 109 -3.53 7.07 -10.36
C SER A 109 -4.84 6.56 -9.73
N ARG A 110 -5.05 5.23 -9.68
CA ARG A 110 -6.30 4.58 -9.29
C ARG A 110 -7.49 5.18 -10.05
N TYR A 111 -7.33 5.35 -11.37
CA TYR A 111 -8.30 6.07 -12.21
C TYR A 111 -9.74 5.54 -12.04
N GLU A 112 -9.91 4.22 -11.93
CA GLU A 112 -11.21 3.56 -11.69
C GLU A 112 -11.91 3.99 -10.38
N GLU A 113 -11.16 4.47 -9.38
CA GLU A 113 -11.72 4.91 -8.09
C GLU A 113 -12.20 6.37 -8.12
N TYR A 114 -11.93 7.11 -9.19
CA TYR A 114 -12.52 8.44 -9.43
C TYR A 114 -13.84 8.36 -10.21
N LEU A 115 -14.12 7.21 -10.83
CA LEU A 115 -15.38 6.95 -11.54
C LEU A 115 -16.45 6.42 -10.57
N PRO A 116 -17.74 6.41 -10.93
CA PRO A 116 -18.75 5.77 -10.11
C PRO A 116 -18.46 4.27 -9.89
N TYR A 117 -18.37 3.85 -8.62
CA TYR A 117 -18.13 2.45 -8.25
C TYR A 117 -19.01 1.99 -7.10
N ARG A 118 -19.17 0.67 -6.98
CA ARG A 118 -19.86 0.06 -5.84
C ARG A 118 -18.94 0.03 -4.62
N LYS A 119 -19.38 0.68 -3.55
CA LYS A 119 -18.70 0.66 -2.25
C LYS A 119 -19.05 -0.61 -1.48
N ASP A 120 -18.11 -1.09 -0.66
CA ASP A 120 -18.43 -2.09 0.35
C ASP A 120 -19.14 -1.49 1.58
N GLU A 121 -19.45 -2.32 2.57
CA GLU A 121 -20.15 -1.91 3.80
C GLU A 121 -19.41 -0.82 4.61
N TYR A 122 -18.10 -0.68 4.41
CA TYR A 122 -17.27 0.33 5.06
C TYR A 122 -17.07 1.59 4.20
N GLY A 123 -17.66 1.64 3.01
CA GLY A 123 -17.53 2.76 2.06
C GLY A 123 -16.27 2.70 1.20
N ARG A 124 -15.57 1.56 1.15
CA ARG A 124 -14.28 1.39 0.45
C ARG A 124 -14.51 0.93 -0.99
N PHE A 125 -13.51 1.13 -1.84
CA PHE A 125 -13.50 0.52 -3.16
C PHE A 125 -13.35 -1.01 -3.03
N HIS A 126 -14.31 -1.75 -3.58
CA HIS A 126 -14.38 -3.19 -3.42
C HIS A 126 -13.44 -3.90 -4.40
N ALA A 127 -12.61 -4.84 -3.90
CA ALA A 127 -11.59 -5.51 -4.72
C ALA A 127 -12.18 -6.18 -5.98
N LYS A 128 -13.36 -6.81 -5.87
CA LYS A 128 -14.01 -7.47 -7.03
C LYS A 128 -14.47 -6.51 -8.12
N GLU A 129 -14.57 -5.21 -7.80
CA GLU A 129 -14.86 -4.18 -8.79
C GLU A 129 -13.64 -3.75 -9.59
N SER A 130 -12.43 -3.99 -9.07
CA SER A 130 -11.20 -3.61 -9.76
C SER A 130 -11.04 -4.36 -11.08
N ILE A 131 -10.48 -3.67 -12.07
CA ILE A 131 -10.06 -4.32 -13.32
C ILE A 131 -9.04 -5.44 -13.06
N ALA A 132 -8.20 -5.28 -12.04
CA ALA A 132 -7.20 -6.25 -11.63
C ALA A 132 -7.81 -7.59 -11.19
N TYR A 133 -8.88 -7.54 -10.40
CA TYR A 133 -9.62 -8.73 -10.02
C TYR A 133 -10.40 -9.29 -11.21
N LYS A 134 -11.15 -8.45 -11.93
CA LYS A 134 -12.02 -8.86 -13.05
C LYS A 134 -11.25 -9.53 -14.19
N LYS A 135 -9.97 -9.17 -14.38
CA LYS A 135 -9.10 -9.70 -15.42
C LYS A 135 -8.02 -10.64 -14.90
N GLY A 136 -8.06 -11.01 -13.62
CA GLY A 136 -7.21 -12.07 -13.06
C GLY A 136 -5.73 -11.72 -12.91
N PHE A 137 -5.38 -10.44 -12.79
CA PHE A 137 -3.99 -9.99 -12.60
C PHE A 137 -3.73 -9.36 -11.22
N LEU A 138 -4.66 -9.43 -10.27
CA LEU A 138 -4.53 -8.80 -8.97
C LEU A 138 -3.28 -9.26 -8.19
N GLN A 139 -2.80 -10.47 -8.42
CA GLN A 139 -1.59 -11.02 -7.79
C GLN A 139 -0.31 -10.73 -8.60
N LYS A 140 -0.35 -9.81 -9.57
CA LYS A 140 0.82 -9.40 -10.37
C LYS A 140 1.10 -7.89 -10.23
N PRO A 141 2.36 -7.48 -9.98
CA PRO A 141 2.74 -6.07 -10.00
C PRO A 141 2.99 -5.61 -11.44
N LEU A 142 1.93 -5.56 -12.28
CA LEU A 142 2.04 -5.30 -13.72
C LEU A 142 2.85 -4.04 -14.06
N VAL A 143 2.75 -2.97 -13.28
CA VAL A 143 3.51 -1.73 -13.52
C VAL A 143 5.01 -1.99 -13.40
N ASN A 144 5.43 -2.79 -12.40
CA ASN A 144 6.83 -3.20 -12.25
C ASN A 144 7.29 -4.09 -13.41
N ILE A 145 6.46 -5.06 -13.79
CA ILE A 145 6.76 -6.00 -14.88
C ILE A 145 6.93 -5.23 -16.19
N TRP A 146 6.02 -4.30 -16.51
CA TRP A 146 6.12 -3.47 -17.71
C TRP A 146 7.33 -2.53 -17.66
N ALA A 147 7.66 -1.95 -16.49
CA ALA A 147 8.87 -1.14 -16.35
C ALA A 147 10.13 -1.96 -16.67
N LEU A 148 10.26 -3.17 -16.11
CA LEU A 148 11.38 -4.08 -16.41
C LEU A 148 11.43 -4.41 -17.91
N LYS A 149 10.29 -4.73 -18.52
CA LYS A 149 10.21 -5.03 -19.96
C LYS A 149 10.63 -3.84 -20.84
N ILE A 150 10.22 -2.63 -20.48
CA ILE A 150 10.67 -1.40 -21.16
C ILE A 150 12.20 -1.27 -21.05
N GLY A 151 12.76 -1.54 -19.87
CA GLY A 151 14.21 -1.55 -19.66
C GLY A 151 14.92 -2.57 -20.54
N GLU A 152 14.40 -3.79 -20.65
CA GLU A 152 14.93 -4.84 -21.55
C GLU A 152 14.93 -4.38 -23.01
N ILE A 153 13.81 -3.88 -23.53
CA ILE A 153 13.67 -3.39 -24.91
C ILE A 153 14.67 -2.26 -25.20
N ILE A 154 14.85 -1.32 -24.27
CA ILE A 154 15.81 -0.22 -24.44
C ILE A 154 17.24 -0.77 -24.43
N LYS A 155 17.56 -1.72 -23.56
CA LYS A 155 18.88 -2.34 -23.48
C LYS A 155 19.25 -3.15 -24.72
N GLU A 156 18.27 -3.80 -25.36
CA GLU A 156 18.47 -4.50 -26.63
C GLU A 156 18.92 -3.54 -27.74
N ARG A 157 18.34 -2.34 -27.82
CA ARG A 157 18.74 -1.30 -28.78
C ARG A 157 20.04 -0.58 -28.40
N TYR A 158 20.23 -0.36 -27.09
CA TYR A 158 21.33 0.42 -26.54
C TYR A 158 22.10 -0.39 -25.49
N PRO A 159 22.97 -1.34 -25.88
CA PRO A 159 23.59 -2.30 -24.94
C PRO A 159 24.46 -1.70 -23.85
N SER A 160 24.91 -0.45 -24.02
CA SER A 160 25.72 0.28 -23.03
C SER A 160 24.91 0.85 -21.87
N ILE A 161 23.59 0.90 -21.96
CA ILE A 161 22.75 1.41 -20.87
C ILE A 161 22.74 0.44 -19.68
N SER A 162 22.81 1.02 -18.48
CA SER A 162 22.61 0.30 -17.23
C SER A 162 21.31 0.75 -16.58
N PHE A 163 20.52 -0.24 -16.15
CA PHE A 163 19.34 -0.05 -15.30
C PHE A 163 19.66 -0.67 -13.94
N PRO A 164 20.27 0.09 -13.02
CA PRO A 164 20.62 -0.45 -11.71
C PRO A 164 19.38 -0.86 -10.89
N GLY A 165 18.21 -0.29 -11.23
CA GLY A 165 16.93 -0.62 -10.62
C GLY A 165 16.90 -0.38 -9.10
N LYS A 166 15.87 -0.92 -8.46
CA LYS A 166 15.80 -1.04 -6.99
C LYS A 166 16.29 -2.41 -6.55
N LYS A 167 16.57 -2.53 -5.25
CA LYS A 167 16.80 -3.82 -4.60
C LYS A 167 15.56 -4.19 -3.81
N TYR A 168 15.26 -5.50 -3.78
CA TYR A 168 14.21 -6.05 -2.96
C TYR A 168 14.33 -5.58 -1.50
N LYS A 169 13.18 -5.24 -0.90
CA LYS A 169 13.07 -4.86 0.52
C LYS A 169 11.85 -5.53 1.15
N PHE A 170 11.95 -5.82 2.44
CA PHE A 170 10.82 -6.25 3.26
C PHE A 170 10.58 -5.24 4.39
N VAL A 171 9.33 -4.81 4.57
CA VAL A 171 8.91 -3.89 5.63
C VAL A 171 7.70 -4.49 6.37
N PRO A 172 7.87 -5.01 7.59
CA PRO A 172 6.75 -5.41 8.42
C PRO A 172 6.05 -4.18 9.00
N THR A 173 4.72 -4.18 8.98
CA THR A 173 3.92 -3.12 9.61
C THR A 173 2.87 -3.71 10.55
N ILE A 174 2.66 -3.05 11.69
CA ILE A 174 1.78 -3.54 12.75
C ILE A 174 0.75 -2.46 13.12
N ASP A 175 -0.54 -2.77 12.99
CA ASP A 175 -1.64 -1.91 13.40
C ASP A 175 -2.05 -2.24 14.83
N ILE A 176 -2.15 -1.21 15.67
CA ILE A 176 -2.50 -1.32 17.10
C ILE A 176 -3.92 -0.79 17.30
N ASP A 177 -4.90 -1.62 16.96
CA ASP A 177 -6.33 -1.33 17.16
C ASP A 177 -6.73 -1.43 18.63
N ALA A 178 -6.09 -2.35 19.35
CA ALA A 178 -6.27 -2.55 20.78
C ALA A 178 -4.96 -3.02 21.42
N ALA A 179 -4.30 -2.14 22.17
CA ALA A 179 -3.04 -2.48 22.84
C ALA A 179 -3.20 -3.61 23.89
N TRP A 180 -4.37 -3.71 24.51
CA TRP A 180 -4.72 -4.75 25.49
C TRP A 180 -6.16 -5.23 25.31
N ALA A 181 -6.39 -6.53 25.49
CA ALA A 181 -7.70 -7.14 25.45
C ALA A 181 -8.54 -6.80 26.69
N TYR A 182 -7.91 -6.67 27.86
CA TYR A 182 -8.59 -6.43 29.13
C TYR A 182 -7.98 -5.29 29.94
N ARG A 183 -6.64 -5.25 30.04
CA ARG A 183 -5.94 -4.25 30.86
C ARG A 183 -6.13 -2.85 30.29
N GLN A 184 -6.01 -1.85 31.17
CA GLN A 184 -6.03 -0.42 30.81
C GLN A 184 -7.35 0.10 30.21
N LYS A 185 -8.37 -0.76 30.06
CA LYS A 185 -9.72 -0.34 29.69
C LYS A 185 -10.39 0.35 30.88
N GLY A 186 -11.27 1.32 30.59
CA GLY A 186 -12.05 2.00 31.62
C GLY A 186 -13.03 1.06 32.35
N LEU A 187 -13.39 1.38 33.59
CA LEU A 187 -14.21 0.54 34.47
C LEU A 187 -15.51 0.07 33.81
N PHE A 188 -16.25 0.97 33.15
CA PHE A 188 -17.48 0.62 32.44
C PHE A 188 -17.28 -0.43 31.34
N ARG A 189 -16.14 -0.40 30.64
CA ARG A 189 -15.81 -1.40 29.61
C ARG A 189 -15.46 -2.76 30.21
N ILE A 190 -14.83 -2.76 31.38
CA ILE A 190 -14.53 -4.00 32.11
C ILE A 190 -15.84 -4.65 32.54
N ILE A 191 -16.74 -3.90 33.18
CA ILE A 191 -18.06 -4.39 33.63
C ILE A 191 -18.89 -4.86 32.43
N GLY A 192 -18.98 -4.05 31.36
CA GLY A 192 -19.68 -4.44 30.14
C GLY A 192 -19.10 -5.69 29.48
N GLY A 193 -17.77 -5.89 29.55
CA GLY A 193 -17.13 -7.11 29.12
C GLY A 193 -17.61 -8.34 29.90
N TYR A 194 -17.71 -8.25 31.23
CA TYR A 194 -18.25 -9.34 32.05
C TYR A 194 -19.72 -9.63 31.72
N PHE A 195 -20.54 -8.59 31.59
CA PHE A 195 -21.94 -8.76 31.20
C PHE A 195 -22.09 -9.46 29.85
N ASN A 196 -21.34 -9.02 28.83
CA ASN A 196 -21.36 -9.63 27.49
C ASN A 196 -20.91 -11.10 27.52
N SER A 197 -19.85 -11.42 28.26
CA SER A 197 -19.39 -12.81 28.39
C SER A 197 -20.39 -13.68 29.15
N LEU A 198 -21.08 -13.13 30.17
CA LEU A 198 -22.15 -13.82 30.88
C LEU A 198 -23.36 -14.08 29.98
N SER A 199 -23.84 -13.06 29.27
CA SER A 199 -24.97 -13.19 28.35
C SER A 199 -24.69 -14.15 27.19
N GLY A 200 -23.43 -14.25 26.77
CA GLY A 200 -22.97 -15.19 25.76
C GLY A 200 -22.50 -16.55 26.30
N PHE A 201 -22.68 -16.83 27.60
CA PHE A 201 -22.23 -18.07 28.28
C PHE A 201 -20.72 -18.39 28.09
N ASN A 202 -19.88 -17.39 27.85
CA ASN A 202 -18.44 -17.54 27.64
C ASN A 202 -17.68 -17.47 28.99
N PHE A 203 -17.86 -18.50 29.81
CA PHE A 203 -17.20 -18.58 31.13
C PHE A 203 -15.67 -18.62 31.05
N ALA A 204 -15.11 -19.18 29.97
CA ALA A 204 -13.66 -19.19 29.75
C ALA A 204 -13.09 -17.76 29.67
N GLU A 205 -13.77 -16.86 28.95
CA GLU A 205 -13.37 -15.45 28.85
C GLU A 205 -13.48 -14.71 30.20
N ILE A 206 -14.51 -15.03 31.01
CA ILE A 206 -14.66 -14.47 32.36
C ILE A 206 -13.46 -14.84 33.24
N VAL A 207 -13.06 -16.11 33.22
CA VAL A 207 -11.90 -16.60 33.98
C VAL A 207 -10.61 -15.95 33.48
N GLU A 208 -10.38 -15.93 32.16
CA GLU A 208 -9.20 -15.29 31.57
C GLU A 208 -9.12 -13.80 31.94
N ARG A 209 -10.21 -13.05 31.76
CA ARG A 209 -10.30 -11.63 32.10
C ARG A 209 -9.97 -11.39 33.57
N THR A 210 -10.51 -12.23 34.46
CA THR A 210 -10.27 -12.11 35.91
C THR A 210 -8.80 -12.35 36.25
N LYS A 211 -8.19 -13.42 35.70
CA LYS A 211 -6.76 -13.71 35.89
C LYS A 211 -5.87 -12.59 35.37
N VAL A 212 -6.18 -12.04 34.19
CA VAL A 212 -5.41 -10.94 33.59
C VAL A 212 -5.53 -9.66 34.43
N LEU A 213 -6.74 -9.30 34.88
CA LEU A 213 -6.96 -8.11 35.71
C LEU A 213 -6.34 -8.25 37.10
N ALA A 214 -6.29 -9.46 37.67
CA ALA A 214 -5.60 -9.77 38.91
C ALA A 214 -4.07 -9.87 38.76
N GLY A 215 -3.53 -9.77 37.54
CA GLY A 215 -2.09 -9.90 37.28
C GLY A 215 -1.55 -11.33 37.33
N LEU A 216 -2.42 -12.34 37.38
CA LEU A 216 -2.07 -13.77 37.40
C LEU A 216 -1.78 -14.34 36.01
N GLN A 217 -2.14 -13.61 34.95
CA GLN A 217 -1.91 -14.00 33.56
C GLN A 217 -1.56 -12.75 32.73
N LYS A 218 -0.72 -12.93 31.70
CA LYS A 218 -0.42 -11.88 30.72
C LYS A 218 -1.66 -11.58 29.88
N ASP A 219 -1.90 -10.31 29.57
CA ASP A 219 -2.97 -9.93 28.65
C ASP A 219 -2.67 -10.50 27.25
N PRO A 220 -3.64 -11.16 26.58
CA PRO A 220 -3.37 -11.85 25.31
C PRO A 220 -2.95 -10.91 24.18
N PHE A 221 -3.31 -9.62 24.22
CA PHE A 221 -2.91 -8.66 23.19
C PHE A 221 -1.57 -7.98 23.48
N ASP A 222 -1.00 -8.23 24.65
CA ASP A 222 0.33 -7.76 25.05
C ASP A 222 1.41 -8.66 24.40
N THR A 223 1.58 -8.48 23.10
CA THR A 223 2.49 -9.29 22.25
C THR A 223 3.79 -8.53 21.92
N PHE A 224 3.95 -7.31 22.42
CA PHE A 224 5.07 -6.42 22.08
C PHE A 224 6.46 -7.00 22.39
N GLY A 225 6.58 -7.80 23.45
CA GLY A 225 7.82 -8.51 23.77
C GLY A 225 8.22 -9.51 22.67
N PHE A 226 7.28 -10.34 22.22
CA PHE A 226 7.51 -11.27 21.10
C PHE A 226 7.86 -10.51 19.82
N GLN A 227 7.15 -9.43 19.53
CA GLN A 227 7.41 -8.59 18.35
C GLN A 227 8.84 -8.02 18.37
N LEU A 228 9.25 -7.45 19.51
CA LEU A 228 10.61 -6.93 19.68
C LEU A 228 11.67 -8.02 19.48
N GLU A 229 11.46 -9.20 20.08
CA GLU A 229 12.37 -10.34 19.95
C GLU A 229 12.50 -10.82 18.50
N ILE A 230 11.37 -11.02 17.81
CA ILE A 230 11.38 -11.53 16.43
C ILE A 230 11.94 -10.50 15.45
N HIS A 231 11.63 -9.22 15.61
CA HIS A 231 12.20 -8.17 14.76
C HIS A 231 13.69 -8.00 14.99
N LYS A 232 14.17 -8.08 16.24
CA LYS A 232 15.62 -8.11 16.54
C LYS A 232 16.31 -9.33 15.95
N LYS A 233 15.71 -10.52 16.10
CA LYS A 233 16.24 -11.79 15.57
C LYS A 233 16.55 -11.72 14.08
N TYR A 234 15.68 -11.07 13.30
CA TYR A 234 15.82 -10.97 11.85
C TYR A 234 16.29 -9.58 11.36
N ASN A 235 16.79 -8.73 12.26
CA ASN A 235 17.25 -7.36 11.97
C ASN A 235 16.24 -6.51 11.16
N LEU A 236 14.97 -6.57 11.57
CA LEU A 236 13.87 -5.85 10.95
C LEU A 236 13.56 -4.56 11.71
N LYS A 237 13.19 -3.53 10.96
CA LYS A 237 12.67 -2.26 11.50
C LYS A 237 11.19 -2.13 11.14
N PRO A 238 10.26 -2.45 12.06
CA PRO A 238 8.83 -2.37 11.77
C PRO A 238 8.32 -0.92 11.78
N ILE A 239 7.12 -0.73 11.23
CA ILE A 239 6.34 0.50 11.39
C ILE A 239 5.06 0.16 12.18
N TYR A 240 4.83 0.87 13.28
CA TYR A 240 3.64 0.74 14.10
C TYR A 240 2.63 1.83 13.78
N PHE A 241 1.39 1.47 13.46
CA PHE A 241 0.29 2.44 13.30
C PHE A 241 -0.61 2.38 14.53
N ILE A 242 -0.69 3.49 15.26
CA ILE A 242 -1.38 3.53 16.55
C ILE A 242 -2.78 4.12 16.39
N LEU A 243 -3.82 3.36 16.77
CA LEU A 243 -5.17 3.88 16.87
C LEU A 243 -5.27 4.80 18.09
N PHE A 244 -4.87 6.06 17.90
CA PHE A 244 -4.78 7.07 18.94
C PHE A 244 -5.98 8.03 18.91
N ALA A 245 -7.17 7.45 19.07
CA ALA A 245 -8.44 8.14 18.93
C ALA A 245 -9.33 8.00 20.18
N ASP A 246 -10.32 8.88 20.27
CA ASP A 246 -11.39 8.75 21.27
C ASP A 246 -12.24 7.50 20.99
N TYR A 247 -12.75 6.89 22.06
CA TYR A 247 -13.55 5.67 21.97
C TYR A 247 -14.82 5.88 21.13
N GLY A 248 -15.07 4.96 20.21
CA GLY A 248 -16.23 4.99 19.33
C GLY A 248 -16.71 3.59 18.97
N PHE A 249 -17.73 3.54 18.11
CA PHE A 249 -18.33 2.27 17.67
C PHE A 249 -17.32 1.36 16.97
N ASN A 250 -16.50 1.93 16.08
CA ASN A 250 -15.45 1.21 15.37
C ASN A 250 -14.09 1.30 16.08
N ASP A 251 -13.85 2.35 16.87
CA ASP A 251 -12.54 2.66 17.45
C ASP A 251 -12.49 2.31 18.94
N LYS A 252 -11.94 1.14 19.27
CA LYS A 252 -12.07 0.54 20.62
C LYS A 252 -10.77 0.48 21.41
N ASN A 253 -9.75 1.23 21.04
CA ASN A 253 -8.47 1.21 21.73
C ASN A 253 -8.55 1.77 23.16
N ILE A 254 -7.41 1.87 23.83
CA ILE A 254 -7.24 2.44 25.16
C ILE A 254 -7.42 3.96 25.11
N PRO A 255 -8.06 4.58 26.13
CA PRO A 255 -8.15 6.04 26.19
C PRO A 255 -6.80 6.73 26.04
N VAL A 256 -6.73 7.76 25.20
CA VAL A 256 -5.49 8.46 24.85
C VAL A 256 -4.79 9.12 26.04
N GLN A 257 -5.51 9.38 27.15
CA GLN A 257 -4.97 9.92 28.40
C GLN A 257 -4.27 8.86 29.27
N SER A 258 -4.36 7.58 28.92
CA SER A 258 -3.73 6.51 29.69
C SER A 258 -2.20 6.63 29.65
N ARG A 259 -1.58 6.90 30.81
CA ARG A 259 -0.12 6.99 30.95
C ARG A 259 0.58 5.70 30.52
N LYS A 260 -0.03 4.53 30.77
CA LYS A 260 0.54 3.24 30.36
C LYS A 260 0.49 3.05 28.85
N PHE A 261 -0.58 3.51 28.19
CA PHE A 261 -0.63 3.47 26.72
C PHE A 261 0.38 4.43 26.09
N GLN A 262 0.47 5.65 26.61
CA GLN A 262 1.49 6.61 26.16
C GLN A 262 2.92 6.10 26.39
N THR A 263 3.19 5.41 27.51
CA THR A 263 4.49 4.80 27.81
C THR A 263 4.80 3.67 26.83
N LEU A 264 3.82 2.83 26.51
CA LEU A 264 3.96 1.79 25.48
C LEU A 264 4.32 2.42 24.13
N ILE A 265 3.57 3.44 23.69
CA ILE A 265 3.82 4.12 22.40
C ILE A 265 5.24 4.70 22.34
N LYS A 266 5.69 5.35 23.42
CA LYS A 266 7.08 5.85 23.53
C LYS A 266 8.09 4.71 23.42
N SER A 267 7.87 3.61 24.14
CA SER A 267 8.75 2.44 24.08
C SER A 267 8.81 1.81 22.68
N LEU A 268 7.71 1.79 21.92
CA LEU A 268 7.74 1.34 20.53
C LEU A 268 8.60 2.28 19.66
N ALA A 269 8.49 3.59 19.88
CA ALA A 269 9.26 4.60 19.15
C ALA A 269 10.78 4.56 19.44
N ASP A 270 11.21 3.92 20.54
CA ASP A 270 12.64 3.76 20.85
C ASP A 270 13.37 2.84 19.85
N TYR A 271 12.66 1.94 19.16
CA TYR A 271 13.27 0.95 18.26
C TYR A 271 12.56 0.80 16.90
N ALA A 272 11.43 1.45 16.69
CA ALA A 272 10.62 1.35 15.49
C ALA A 272 10.08 2.72 15.05
N GLU A 273 9.57 2.79 13.82
CA GLU A 273 8.84 3.98 13.37
C GLU A 273 7.39 3.91 13.83
N VAL A 274 6.82 5.06 14.20
CA VAL A 274 5.43 5.15 14.65
C VAL A 274 4.66 6.13 13.76
N GLY A 275 3.52 5.68 13.26
CA GLY A 275 2.56 6.47 12.50
C GLY A 275 1.19 6.52 13.17
N ILE A 276 0.33 7.41 12.68
CA ILE A 276 -1.06 7.48 13.12
C ILE A 276 -1.87 6.37 12.44
N HIS A 277 -2.78 5.74 13.19
CA HIS A 277 -3.89 4.95 12.64
C HIS A 277 -5.18 5.72 12.89
N PRO A 278 -5.56 6.68 12.02
CA PRO A 278 -6.68 7.57 12.32
C PRO A 278 -7.98 6.82 12.49
N SER A 279 -8.87 7.33 13.34
CA SER A 279 -10.14 6.68 13.60
C SER A 279 -10.99 6.52 12.35
N TYR A 280 -11.91 5.55 12.36
CA TYR A 280 -12.85 5.34 11.27
C TYR A 280 -13.61 6.64 10.92
N GLY A 281 -14.00 7.41 11.95
CA GLY A 281 -14.72 8.67 11.79
C GLY A 281 -13.87 9.81 11.21
N SER A 282 -12.54 9.77 11.33
CA SER A 282 -11.66 10.84 10.86
C SER A 282 -11.77 11.08 9.35
N ASN A 283 -12.13 10.05 8.58
CA ASN A 283 -12.38 10.14 7.13
C ASN A 283 -13.50 11.12 6.75
N SER A 284 -14.51 11.28 7.61
CA SER A 284 -15.63 12.20 7.39
C SER A 284 -15.47 13.54 8.13
N TYR A 285 -14.55 13.61 9.09
CA TYR A 285 -14.37 14.78 9.96
C TYR A 285 -12.88 15.16 10.04
N PRO A 286 -12.36 15.99 9.11
CA PRO A 286 -10.93 16.34 9.06
C PRO A 286 -10.40 16.98 10.35
N LYS A 287 -11.23 17.72 11.10
CA LYS A 287 -10.86 18.26 12.42
C LYS A 287 -10.51 17.17 13.44
N LYS A 288 -11.17 16.01 13.33
CA LYS A 288 -10.89 14.84 14.18
C LYS A 288 -9.53 14.25 13.83
N LEU A 289 -9.24 14.08 12.53
CA LEU A 289 -7.91 13.65 12.05
C LEU A 289 -6.81 14.56 12.61
N LYS A 290 -6.96 15.89 12.48
CA LYS A 290 -6.01 16.87 13.02
C LYS A 290 -5.78 16.67 14.52
N THR A 291 -6.85 16.54 15.29
CA THR A 291 -6.78 16.33 16.75
C THR A 291 -6.04 15.04 17.11
N GLU A 292 -6.30 13.94 16.39
CA GLU A 292 -5.66 12.64 16.63
C GLU A 292 -4.15 12.69 16.33
N VAL A 293 -3.77 13.33 15.22
CA VAL A 293 -2.38 13.54 14.82
C VAL A 293 -1.63 14.41 15.84
N GLU A 294 -2.20 15.56 16.22
CA GLU A 294 -1.60 16.47 17.20
C GLU A 294 -1.41 15.81 18.57
N ARG A 295 -2.39 15.02 19.01
CA ARG A 295 -2.30 14.29 20.28
C ARG A 295 -1.19 13.24 20.26
N LEU A 296 -1.06 12.47 19.18
CA LEU A 296 0.01 11.48 19.05
C LEU A 296 1.39 12.16 18.96
N SER A 297 1.49 13.23 18.17
CA SER A 297 2.69 14.06 18.07
C SER A 297 3.15 14.56 19.44
N LYS A 298 2.22 15.08 20.25
CA LYS A 298 2.51 15.52 21.62
C LYS A 298 3.00 14.42 22.54
N VAL A 299 2.52 13.19 22.38
CA VAL A 299 2.99 12.04 23.18
C VAL A 299 4.42 11.67 22.82
N LEU A 300 4.76 11.67 21.53
CA LEU A 300 6.08 11.29 21.04
C LEU A 300 7.10 12.44 21.06
N ASN A 301 6.65 13.68 21.22
CA ASN A 301 7.46 14.88 21.07
C ASN A 301 8.17 14.92 19.70
N SER A 302 7.45 14.51 18.65
CA SER A 302 7.93 14.47 17.27
C SER A 302 6.77 14.71 16.30
N GLU A 303 7.07 15.15 15.09
CA GLU A 303 6.08 15.22 14.01
C GLU A 303 5.63 13.82 13.61
N ILE A 304 4.36 13.69 13.20
CA ILE A 304 3.79 12.43 12.71
C ILE A 304 3.64 12.54 11.20
N THR A 305 4.49 11.82 10.49
CA THR A 305 4.57 11.90 9.02
C THR A 305 3.99 10.68 8.31
N LYS A 306 3.64 9.62 9.06
CA LYS A 306 3.14 8.35 8.54
C LYS A 306 1.70 8.10 8.96
N SER A 307 0.88 7.60 8.04
CA SER A 307 -0.51 7.26 8.30
C SER A 307 -0.90 5.92 7.68
N ARG A 308 -1.81 5.21 8.35
CA ARG A 308 -2.61 4.14 7.76
C ARG A 308 -4.05 4.30 8.21
N GLN A 309 -5.02 4.37 7.31
CA GLN A 309 -6.42 4.55 7.70
C GLN A 309 -6.98 3.29 8.37
N HIS A 310 -7.69 3.46 9.49
CA HIS A 310 -8.45 2.37 10.10
C HIS A 310 -9.48 1.81 9.13
N PHE A 311 -9.63 0.48 9.12
CA PHE A 311 -10.40 -0.28 8.13
C PHE A 311 -9.89 -0.15 6.69
N LEU A 312 -8.70 0.42 6.45
CA LEU A 312 -8.19 0.70 5.10
C LEU A 312 -9.11 1.62 4.28
N LYS A 313 -9.84 2.49 4.98
CA LYS A 313 -10.82 3.37 4.36
C LYS A 313 -10.14 4.58 3.74
N VAL A 314 -9.95 4.52 2.42
CA VAL A 314 -9.47 5.64 1.60
C VAL A 314 -10.58 6.07 0.65
N LEU A 315 -10.86 7.36 0.62
CA LEU A 315 -11.73 8.01 -0.35
C LEU A 315 -10.88 9.00 -1.16
N LEU A 316 -10.56 8.65 -2.41
CA LEU A 316 -9.77 9.52 -3.27
C LEU A 316 -10.64 10.67 -3.84
N PRO A 317 -10.08 11.88 -3.99
CA PRO A 317 -8.79 12.33 -3.48
C PRO A 317 -8.84 12.81 -2.00
N THR A 318 -10.03 12.91 -1.42
CA THR A 318 -10.30 13.59 -0.14
C THR A 318 -9.45 13.10 1.03
N SER A 319 -9.36 11.79 1.27
CA SER A 319 -8.57 11.23 2.38
C SER A 319 -7.09 11.63 2.27
N TYR A 320 -6.53 11.59 1.06
CA TYR A 320 -5.12 11.92 0.83
C TYR A 320 -4.84 13.42 0.90
N ARG A 321 -5.75 14.27 0.41
CA ARG A 321 -5.68 15.72 0.64
C ARG A 321 -5.71 16.08 2.12
N ASN A 322 -6.54 15.40 2.91
CA ASN A 322 -6.60 15.61 4.36
C ASN A 322 -5.28 15.26 5.06
N LEU A 323 -4.59 14.20 4.60
CA LEU A 323 -3.25 13.85 5.10
C LEU A 323 -2.22 14.93 4.71
N ILE A 324 -2.20 15.36 3.45
CA ILE A 324 -1.29 16.41 2.95
C ILE A 324 -1.45 17.70 3.75
N ASN A 325 -2.69 18.11 4.05
CA ASN A 325 -2.98 19.33 4.83
C ASN A 325 -2.49 19.27 6.28
N LEU A 326 -2.02 18.11 6.75
CA LEU A 326 -1.46 17.88 8.09
C LEU A 326 0.01 17.47 8.03
N ASP A 327 0.69 17.74 6.90
CA ASP A 327 2.10 17.45 6.67
C ASP A 327 2.46 15.95 6.81
N ILE A 328 1.47 15.07 6.62
CA ILE A 328 1.71 13.63 6.50
C ILE A 328 2.29 13.36 5.11
N THR A 329 3.48 12.77 5.08
CA THR A 329 4.27 12.52 3.87
C THR A 329 4.11 11.11 3.33
N ASP A 330 3.70 10.14 4.16
CA ASP A 330 3.65 8.74 3.79
C ASP A 330 2.34 8.05 4.22
N ASP A 331 1.59 7.51 3.26
CA ASP A 331 0.39 6.70 3.48
C ASP A 331 0.69 5.22 3.22
N TYR A 332 0.27 4.33 4.12
CA TYR A 332 0.46 2.88 4.04
C TYR A 332 -0.87 2.11 3.92
N THR A 333 -1.90 2.77 3.42
CA THR A 333 -3.28 2.28 3.38
C THR A 333 -3.62 1.57 2.07
N MET A 334 -2.89 1.83 0.99
CA MET A 334 -3.23 1.37 -0.37
C MET A 334 -3.06 -0.15 -0.54
N GLY A 335 -4.10 -0.90 -0.17
CA GLY A 335 -4.28 -2.32 -0.46
C GLY A 335 -5.75 -2.68 -0.36
N PHE A 336 -6.09 -3.95 -0.63
CA PHE A 336 -7.46 -4.43 -0.49
C PHE A 336 -7.63 -5.17 0.84
N ALA A 337 -8.72 -4.88 1.55
CA ALA A 337 -9.03 -5.60 2.78
C ALA A 337 -9.43 -7.06 2.53
N ALA A 338 -10.17 -7.30 1.43
CA ALA A 338 -10.80 -8.60 1.16
C ALA A 338 -10.00 -9.52 0.23
N GLN A 339 -8.89 -9.06 -0.34
CA GLN A 339 -8.06 -9.82 -1.28
C GLN A 339 -6.59 -9.42 -1.13
N PRO A 340 -5.64 -10.37 -1.06
CA PRO A 340 -4.24 -10.04 -1.13
C PRO A 340 -3.82 -9.76 -2.58
N GLY A 341 -2.80 -8.92 -2.75
CA GLY A 341 -2.28 -8.56 -4.08
C GLY A 341 -1.96 -7.07 -4.22
N PHE A 342 -1.85 -6.62 -5.46
CA PHE A 342 -1.32 -5.32 -5.84
C PHE A 342 -2.46 -4.39 -6.26
N ARG A 343 -3.08 -3.68 -5.30
CA ARG A 343 -4.22 -2.78 -5.56
C ARG A 343 -3.93 -1.77 -6.66
N ALA A 344 -2.75 -1.14 -6.64
CA ALA A 344 -2.30 -0.20 -7.68
C ALA A 344 -1.45 -0.86 -8.79
N GLY A 345 -1.43 -2.20 -8.88
CA GLY A 345 -0.62 -2.93 -9.86
C GLY A 345 0.89 -2.76 -9.69
N ILE A 346 1.35 -2.30 -8.52
CA ILE A 346 2.76 -1.96 -8.24
C ILE A 346 3.14 -2.45 -6.84
N CYS A 347 4.41 -2.83 -6.67
CA CYS A 347 5.00 -3.26 -5.40
C CYS A 347 6.08 -2.31 -4.86
N ASN A 348 6.20 -1.11 -5.43
CA ASN A 348 7.02 -0.02 -4.90
C ASN A 348 6.12 1.15 -4.51
N SER A 349 6.64 2.00 -3.62
CA SER A 349 5.97 3.26 -3.32
C SER A 349 6.02 4.22 -4.50
N PHE A 350 5.02 5.09 -4.59
CA PHE A 350 4.88 6.11 -5.64
C PHE A 350 4.22 7.36 -5.05
N ASN A 351 4.37 8.52 -5.69
CA ASN A 351 3.71 9.73 -5.23
C ASN A 351 2.24 9.72 -5.64
N PHE A 352 1.32 10.15 -4.76
CA PHE A 352 -0.08 10.28 -5.10
C PHE A 352 -0.28 11.31 -6.21
N TYR A 353 -0.89 10.89 -7.32
CA TYR A 353 -1.36 11.78 -8.38
C TYR A 353 -2.82 12.16 -8.14
N ASP A 354 -3.06 13.43 -7.86
CA ASP A 354 -4.39 13.97 -7.69
C ASP A 354 -5.01 14.22 -9.08
N LEU A 355 -5.89 13.31 -9.52
CA LEU A 355 -6.47 13.36 -10.87
C LEU A 355 -7.39 14.56 -11.08
N ASP A 356 -8.10 15.00 -10.04
CA ASP A 356 -8.98 16.17 -10.11
C ASP A 356 -8.16 17.45 -10.37
N LEU A 357 -7.00 17.57 -9.72
CA LEU A 357 -6.08 18.70 -9.90
C LEU A 357 -5.07 18.50 -11.04
N ASP A 358 -5.05 17.31 -11.64
CA ASP A 358 -4.09 16.86 -12.65
C ASP A 358 -2.63 17.16 -12.25
N THR A 359 -2.26 16.78 -11.02
CA THR A 359 -0.95 17.11 -10.45
C THR A 359 -0.38 16.00 -9.56
N GLU A 360 0.93 15.86 -9.59
CA GLU A 360 1.68 15.02 -8.65
C GLU A 360 1.80 15.74 -7.30
N THR A 361 1.45 15.05 -6.21
CA THR A 361 1.59 15.56 -4.86
C THR A 361 2.86 15.03 -4.17
N LYS A 362 3.18 15.55 -2.99
CA LYS A 362 4.30 15.05 -2.17
C LYS A 362 3.93 13.87 -1.26
N LEU A 363 2.67 13.43 -1.24
CA LEU A 363 2.27 12.28 -0.43
C LEU A 363 2.73 10.99 -1.11
N ARG A 364 3.61 10.26 -0.44
CA ARG A 364 4.11 8.96 -0.87
C ARG A 364 3.14 7.86 -0.45
N VAL A 365 2.64 7.10 -1.40
CA VAL A 365 1.78 5.94 -1.17
C VAL A 365 2.65 4.68 -1.15
N HIS A 366 2.55 3.91 -0.07
CA HIS A 366 3.26 2.65 0.17
C HIS A 366 2.24 1.51 0.16
N PRO A 367 2.00 0.85 -0.98
CA PRO A 367 0.99 -0.19 -1.05
C PRO A 367 1.41 -1.42 -0.22
N PHE A 368 0.49 -1.92 0.60
CA PHE A 368 0.67 -3.20 1.28
C PHE A 368 0.05 -4.32 0.44
N ILE A 369 0.65 -5.51 0.51
CA ILE A 369 0.32 -6.62 -0.39
C ILE A 369 -0.46 -7.71 0.33
N LEU A 370 -0.20 -7.87 1.62
CA LEU A 370 -0.74 -8.92 2.46
C LEU A 370 -1.20 -8.32 3.79
N MET A 371 -2.40 -8.70 4.21
CA MET A 371 -2.89 -8.54 5.57
C MET A 371 -3.32 -9.92 6.10
N GLU A 372 -2.93 -10.25 7.32
CA GLU A 372 -3.30 -11.53 7.95
C GLU A 372 -4.81 -11.67 8.15
N GLY A 373 -5.49 -10.55 8.48
CA GLY A 373 -6.94 -10.47 8.54
C GLY A 373 -7.61 -10.77 7.19
N THR A 374 -6.98 -10.44 6.05
CA THR A 374 -7.51 -10.82 4.72
C THR A 374 -7.57 -12.34 4.59
N LEU A 375 -6.48 -13.01 4.93
CA LEU A 375 -6.40 -14.47 4.84
C LEU A 375 -7.41 -15.13 5.78
N LYS A 376 -7.42 -14.72 7.06
CA LYS A 376 -8.27 -15.34 8.07
C LYS A 376 -9.75 -15.02 7.90
N ASP A 377 -10.08 -13.73 7.84
CA ASP A 377 -11.46 -13.25 8.03
C ASP A 377 -12.24 -13.17 6.72
N TYR A 378 -11.56 -12.87 5.61
CA TYR A 378 -12.21 -12.76 4.31
C TYR A 378 -12.10 -14.03 3.48
N LEU A 379 -10.97 -14.74 3.55
CA LEU A 379 -10.73 -15.96 2.77
C LEU A 379 -10.93 -17.25 3.56
N GLY A 380 -11.05 -17.19 4.90
CA GLY A 380 -11.24 -18.38 5.74
C GLY A 380 -10.01 -19.31 5.79
N VAL A 381 -8.82 -18.78 5.46
CA VAL A 381 -7.57 -19.55 5.40
C VAL A 381 -7.08 -19.88 6.81
N ASN A 382 -6.71 -21.14 7.03
CA ASN A 382 -6.14 -21.58 8.30
C ASN A 382 -4.64 -21.29 8.39
N ALA A 383 -4.10 -21.30 9.60
CA ALA A 383 -2.69 -20.96 9.83
C ALA A 383 -1.72 -21.88 9.03
N ASP A 384 -2.01 -23.18 8.97
CA ASP A 384 -1.15 -24.15 8.26
C ASP A 384 -1.15 -23.98 6.74
N GLU A 385 -2.18 -23.35 6.18
CA GLU A 385 -2.35 -23.11 4.74
C GLU A 385 -1.85 -21.72 4.32
N ALA A 386 -1.71 -20.79 5.27
CA ALA A 386 -1.44 -19.40 5.00
C ALA A 386 -0.20 -19.17 4.12
N LEU A 387 0.88 -19.94 4.32
CA LEU A 387 2.11 -19.80 3.51
C LEU A 387 1.90 -20.08 2.03
N GLN A 388 0.92 -20.91 1.65
CA GLN A 388 0.60 -21.20 0.25
C GLN A 388 0.08 -19.95 -0.48
N TYR A 389 -0.57 -19.04 0.24
CA TYR A 389 -1.04 -17.76 -0.29
C TYR A 389 0.04 -16.67 -0.22
N ILE A 390 0.87 -16.70 0.81
CA ILE A 390 1.89 -15.68 1.09
C ILE A 390 3.09 -15.80 0.14
N LYS A 391 3.63 -17.01 -0.02
CA LYS A 391 4.88 -17.24 -0.76
C LYS A 391 4.83 -16.79 -2.22
N PRO A 392 3.75 -17.05 -2.99
CA PRO A 392 3.65 -16.53 -4.36
C PRO A 392 3.76 -15.01 -4.42
N LEU A 393 3.10 -14.29 -3.50
CA LEU A 393 3.15 -12.83 -3.47
C LEU A 393 4.56 -12.30 -3.19
N ILE A 394 5.28 -12.93 -2.25
CA ILE A 394 6.68 -12.58 -1.97
C ILE A 394 7.55 -12.80 -3.22
N ASN A 395 7.36 -13.91 -3.92
CA ASN A 395 8.12 -14.24 -5.13
C ASN A 395 7.89 -13.21 -6.24
N GLU A 396 6.67 -12.73 -6.45
CA GLU A 396 6.38 -11.67 -7.42
C GLU A 396 7.10 -10.35 -7.07
N VAL A 397 7.17 -10.00 -5.78
CA VAL A 397 7.91 -8.81 -5.35
C VAL A 397 9.42 -8.98 -5.52
N LYS A 398 9.95 -10.17 -5.20
CA LYS A 398 11.37 -10.49 -5.41
C LYS A 398 11.74 -10.42 -6.90
N ALA A 399 10.92 -11.02 -7.77
CA ALA A 399 11.10 -10.95 -9.22
C ALA A 399 11.08 -9.51 -9.76
N ALA A 400 10.25 -8.65 -9.17
CA ALA A 400 10.16 -7.23 -9.50
C ALA A 400 11.21 -6.34 -8.81
N ASN A 401 12.07 -6.90 -7.94
CA ASN A 401 12.95 -6.14 -7.03
C ASN A 401 12.22 -5.02 -6.24
N GLY A 402 10.98 -5.30 -5.84
CA GLY A 402 10.08 -4.37 -5.18
C GLY A 402 10.23 -4.27 -3.68
N THR A 403 9.21 -3.73 -3.00
CA THR A 403 9.12 -3.67 -1.54
C THR A 403 7.92 -4.48 -1.06
N PHE A 404 8.17 -5.57 -0.34
CA PHE A 404 7.13 -6.38 0.27
C PHE A 404 6.72 -5.72 1.58
N ILE A 405 5.48 -5.21 1.64
CA ILE A 405 4.90 -4.61 2.85
C ILE A 405 3.77 -5.52 3.34
N SER A 406 3.92 -6.04 4.55
CA SER A 406 2.89 -6.86 5.22
C SER A 406 2.23 -6.09 6.36
N LEU A 407 0.91 -6.23 6.48
CA LEU A 407 0.08 -5.66 7.55
C LEU A 407 -0.30 -6.77 8.53
N TRP A 408 0.01 -6.55 9.79
CA TRP A 408 -0.40 -7.41 10.91
C TRP A 408 -0.98 -6.57 12.03
N HIS A 409 -1.69 -7.20 12.96
CA HIS A 409 -2.21 -6.58 14.17
C HIS A 409 -1.54 -7.22 15.38
N ASN A 410 -1.33 -6.47 16.46
CA ASN A 410 -0.73 -7.06 17.66
C ASN A 410 -1.55 -8.23 18.23
N GLU A 411 -2.88 -8.21 18.05
CA GLU A 411 -3.75 -9.30 18.48
C GLU A 411 -3.53 -10.59 17.68
N SER A 412 -3.19 -10.52 16.40
CA SER A 412 -2.97 -11.70 15.56
C SER A 412 -1.69 -12.44 15.90
N LEU A 413 -0.75 -11.74 16.52
CA LEU A 413 0.50 -12.29 17.04
C LEU A 413 0.38 -12.86 18.46
N SER A 414 -0.84 -12.94 19.01
CA SER A 414 -1.09 -13.45 20.38
C SER A 414 -0.93 -14.95 20.51
N ASN A 415 -1.06 -15.68 19.40
CA ASN A 415 -1.23 -17.14 19.41
C ASN A 415 -2.36 -17.62 20.34
N ALA A 416 -3.38 -16.80 20.54
CA ALA A 416 -4.47 -17.06 21.45
C ALA A 416 -5.82 -16.89 20.76
N LYS A 417 -6.86 -17.48 21.33
CA LYS A 417 -8.24 -17.36 20.84
C LYS A 417 -8.32 -17.76 19.36
N ARG A 418 -8.86 -16.88 18.51
CA ARG A 418 -8.99 -17.11 17.06
C ARG A 418 -7.64 -17.14 16.32
N TRP A 419 -6.56 -16.67 16.95
CA TRP A 419 -5.25 -16.47 16.33
C TRP A 419 -4.22 -17.54 16.67
N VAL A 420 -4.66 -18.70 17.20
CA VAL A 420 -3.78 -19.86 17.39
C VAL A 420 -3.11 -20.25 16.05
N GLY A 421 -1.80 -20.45 16.08
CA GLY A 421 -0.95 -20.76 14.92
C GLY A 421 -0.40 -19.54 14.18
N TRP A 422 -1.01 -18.36 14.31
CA TRP A 422 -0.65 -17.19 13.50
C TRP A 422 0.69 -16.55 13.87
N HIS A 423 1.20 -16.77 15.10
CA HIS A 423 2.59 -16.38 15.42
C HIS A 423 3.58 -17.07 14.48
N LYS A 424 3.32 -18.34 14.13
CA LYS A 424 4.22 -19.17 13.35
C LYS A 424 4.15 -18.76 11.89
N VAL A 425 2.93 -18.48 11.41
CA VAL A 425 2.71 -17.89 10.09
C VAL A 425 3.50 -16.59 9.93
N TYR A 426 3.50 -15.73 10.95
CA TYR A 426 4.28 -14.49 10.91
C TYR A 426 5.78 -14.76 10.80
N GLU A 427 6.32 -15.64 11.64
CA GLU A 427 7.74 -15.98 11.59
C GLU A 427 8.15 -16.66 10.27
N ASP A 428 7.35 -17.59 9.76
CA ASP A 428 7.65 -18.28 8.52
C ASP A 428 7.52 -17.34 7.31
N MET A 429 6.56 -16.41 7.32
CA MET A 429 6.50 -15.32 6.33
C MET A 429 7.77 -14.46 6.40
N ILE A 430 8.26 -14.10 7.58
CA ILE A 430 9.53 -13.34 7.71
C ILE A 430 10.67 -14.10 7.03
N LYS A 431 10.84 -15.39 7.33
CA LYS A 431 11.92 -16.21 6.74
C LYS A 431 11.86 -16.24 5.22
N GLU A 432 10.67 -16.38 4.64
CA GLU A 432 10.47 -16.35 3.19
C GLU A 432 10.68 -14.96 2.59
N ALA A 433 10.33 -13.89 3.33
CA ALA A 433 10.43 -12.49 2.91
C ALA A 433 11.81 -11.87 3.13
N LEU A 434 12.78 -12.55 3.74
CA LEU A 434 14.13 -12.02 3.81
C LEU A 434 14.80 -12.06 2.41
N PRO A 435 15.64 -11.06 2.07
CA PRO A 435 16.32 -10.98 0.78
C PRO A 435 17.16 -12.20 0.41
#